data_AF-A0A8J2S795-F1
#
_entry.id   AF-A0A8J2S795-F1
#
_cell.length_a   1.000
_cell.length_b   1.000
_cell.length_c   1.000
_cell.angle_alpha   90.00
_cell.angle_beta   90.00
_cell.angle_gamma   90.00
#
_symmetry.space_group_name_H-M   'P 1'
#
loop_
_entity.id
_entity.type
_entity.pdbx_description
1 polymer ?
#
loop_
_entity_poly.entity_id
_entity_poly.type
_entity_poly.pdbx_seq_one_letter_code
_entity_poly.pdbx_strand_id
1 'polypeptide(L)'
;MAAQELQQQDDALDLQSRSLTALPPLPTTLLVLNLTRNRITDLAPCSALLNLERLDASRNKVRVLPHAVAALPRLKELLLYSNHLRRTGLPEKIQAPLALLDLRFNTKLTGDVVREEISARCTTETKVLVSPRRAPLPPAGTVDCAATRDAETLEAQLQPWSTPQLRRRLSDEFSVQTDPEAPRSVIMALLLTAYLREGLFDQRRIRRVRPVRQVSAATASALLAEIRRTQELVNSTPGSRRERPRVDAELYITFHAPNTIFRAADGSYNAESTKAKLATQKRQKHQKLWDLAVQALTEADASYAATFTSLAVTGNFRGSPHIDTENVAPFYALALGEFTGGGRIAVESGVREVTHVDTRFGFAKVDGRFPHWVTPYDGERFSLIYYTTEGASVPVAGAVVEGAVVDG
;
A
#
# COMPACT_ATOMS: atom_id res chain seq x y z
N MET A 1 -29.15 7.29 -21.47
CA MET A 1 -30.27 6.34 -21.61
C MET A 1 -29.70 4.93 -21.62
N ALA A 2 -29.58 4.31 -20.45
CA ALA A 2 -29.42 2.86 -20.28
C ALA A 2 -29.94 2.54 -18.87
N ALA A 3 -31.25 2.34 -18.79
CA ALA A 3 -31.90 1.84 -17.58
C ALA A 3 -31.42 0.41 -17.35
N GLN A 4 -30.58 0.20 -16.35
CA GLN A 4 -30.35 -1.13 -15.81
C GLN A 4 -31.58 -1.50 -14.99
N GLU A 5 -32.33 -2.47 -15.50
CA GLU A 5 -33.48 -3.07 -14.84
C GLU A 5 -33.13 -3.43 -13.40
N LEU A 6 -33.81 -2.75 -12.48
CA LEU A 6 -33.86 -3.10 -11.07
C LEU A 6 -34.66 -4.39 -10.99
N GLN A 7 -34.03 -5.47 -10.56
CA GLN A 7 -34.71 -6.71 -10.23
C GLN A 7 -35.45 -6.49 -8.90
N GLN A 8 -36.58 -5.78 -8.96
CA GLN A 8 -37.52 -5.61 -7.87
C GLN A 8 -38.32 -6.91 -7.77
N GLN A 9 -38.02 -7.72 -6.76
CA GLN A 9 -39.10 -8.43 -6.08
C GLN A 9 -39.68 -7.44 -5.09
N ASP A 10 -41.01 -7.35 -4.96
CA ASP A 10 -41.74 -6.23 -4.32
C ASP A 10 -41.27 -5.89 -2.88
N ASP A 11 -40.49 -6.77 -2.25
CA ASP A 11 -39.98 -6.65 -0.89
C ASP A 11 -38.43 -6.61 -0.78
N ALA A 12 -37.70 -6.69 -1.89
CA ALA A 12 -36.24 -6.75 -1.93
C ALA A 12 -35.64 -5.80 -2.98
N LEU A 13 -34.66 -4.99 -2.56
CA LEU A 13 -33.99 -4.03 -3.43
C LEU A 13 -32.46 -4.25 -3.43
N ASP A 14 -31.91 -4.48 -4.61
CA ASP A 14 -30.46 -4.60 -4.82
C ASP A 14 -29.86 -3.36 -5.51
N LEU A 15 -29.02 -2.64 -4.78
CA LEU A 15 -28.23 -1.48 -5.22
C LEU A 15 -26.72 -1.75 -5.19
N GLN A 16 -26.30 -3.01 -5.25
CA GLN A 16 -24.90 -3.40 -5.20
C GLN A 16 -24.07 -2.79 -6.35
N SER A 17 -22.85 -2.36 -6.01
CA SER A 17 -21.80 -1.95 -6.97
C SER A 17 -22.19 -0.80 -7.92
N ARG A 18 -22.95 0.20 -7.42
CA ARG A 18 -23.40 1.37 -8.20
C ARG A 18 -22.61 2.65 -7.93
N SER A 19 -21.48 2.54 -7.23
CA SER A 19 -20.63 3.67 -6.83
C SER A 19 -21.35 4.79 -6.06
N LEU A 20 -22.46 4.47 -5.40
CA LEU A 20 -23.29 5.42 -4.67
C LEU A 20 -22.52 6.06 -3.51
N THR A 21 -22.60 7.38 -3.38
CA THR A 21 -22.09 8.13 -2.21
C THR A 21 -23.20 8.46 -1.22
N ALA A 22 -24.44 8.60 -1.72
CA ALA A 22 -25.66 8.82 -0.96
C ALA A 22 -26.76 7.87 -1.47
N LEU A 23 -27.75 7.61 -0.63
CA LEU A 23 -28.90 6.77 -0.97
C LEU A 23 -29.99 7.61 -1.64
N PRO A 24 -30.62 7.11 -2.73
CA PRO A 24 -31.85 7.71 -3.23
C PRO A 24 -32.99 7.50 -2.22
N PRO A 25 -34.15 8.14 -2.39
CA PRO A 25 -35.36 7.77 -1.66
C PRO A 25 -35.62 6.27 -1.79
N LEU A 26 -35.80 5.60 -0.66
CA LEU A 26 -36.00 4.15 -0.60
C LEU A 26 -37.47 3.83 -0.29
N PRO A 27 -38.07 2.81 -0.93
CA PRO A 27 -39.43 2.39 -0.62
C PRO A 27 -39.53 1.84 0.81
N THR A 28 -40.53 2.29 1.57
CA THR A 28 -40.71 1.94 3.00
C THR A 28 -41.25 0.51 3.21
N THR A 29 -41.68 -0.15 2.14
CA THR A 29 -42.16 -1.53 2.13
C THR A 29 -41.04 -2.57 2.16
N LEU A 30 -39.78 -2.17 1.96
CA LEU A 30 -38.65 -3.11 1.84
C LEU A 30 -38.45 -3.99 3.07
N LEU A 31 -38.25 -5.27 2.80
CA LEU A 31 -37.80 -6.29 3.76
C LEU A 31 -36.29 -6.53 3.62
N VAL A 32 -35.74 -6.47 2.40
CA VAL A 32 -34.31 -6.71 2.13
C VAL A 32 -33.70 -5.58 1.33
N LEU A 33 -32.55 -5.08 1.79
CA LEU A 33 -31.80 -4.03 1.10
C LEU A 33 -30.31 -4.41 0.98
N ASN A 34 -29.83 -4.56 -0.25
CA ASN A 34 -28.42 -4.78 -0.57
C ASN A 34 -27.78 -3.48 -1.08
N LEU A 35 -26.84 -2.93 -0.31
CA LEU A 35 -26.06 -1.72 -0.62
C LEU A 35 -24.57 -2.02 -0.81
N THR A 36 -24.20 -3.29 -0.99
CA THR A 36 -22.79 -3.69 -0.95
C THR A 36 -21.94 -3.05 -2.04
N ARG A 37 -20.65 -2.85 -1.76
CA ARG A 37 -19.65 -2.34 -2.73
C ARG A 37 -20.00 -0.96 -3.30
N ASN A 38 -20.50 -0.06 -2.47
CA ASN A 38 -20.70 1.34 -2.81
C ASN A 38 -19.66 2.24 -2.10
N ARG A 39 -19.90 3.54 -2.08
CA ARG A 39 -19.05 4.55 -1.40
C ARG A 39 -19.84 5.30 -0.33
N ILE A 40 -20.89 4.68 0.21
CA ILE A 40 -21.84 5.29 1.14
C ILE A 40 -21.15 5.57 2.47
N THR A 41 -21.36 6.78 3.00
CA THR A 41 -20.84 7.21 4.30
C THR A 41 -21.91 7.32 5.38
N ASP A 42 -23.17 7.50 4.97
CA ASP A 42 -24.31 7.74 5.85
C ASP A 42 -25.44 6.75 5.57
N LEU A 43 -25.95 6.12 6.64
CA LEU A 43 -27.06 5.19 6.61
C LEU A 43 -28.35 5.78 7.17
N ALA A 44 -28.37 7.07 7.56
CA ALA A 44 -29.56 7.73 8.08
C ALA A 44 -30.80 7.58 7.18
N PRO A 45 -30.70 7.59 5.83
CA PRO A 45 -31.87 7.35 4.97
C PRO A 45 -32.56 5.99 5.18
N CYS A 46 -31.85 4.98 5.70
CA CYS A 46 -32.44 3.67 6.01
C CYS A 46 -33.35 3.69 7.26
N SER A 47 -33.34 4.76 8.06
CA SER A 47 -34.10 4.85 9.31
C SER A 47 -35.62 4.79 9.14
N ALA A 48 -36.14 5.15 7.96
CA ALA A 48 -37.56 5.10 7.65
C ALA A 48 -38.06 3.69 7.23
N LEU A 49 -37.16 2.72 7.07
CA LEU A 49 -37.48 1.38 6.58
C LEU A 49 -37.94 0.46 7.72
N LEU A 50 -39.10 0.77 8.30
CA LEU A 50 -39.60 0.10 9.51
C LEU A 50 -39.88 -1.40 9.32
N ASN A 51 -40.07 -1.85 8.08
CA ASN A 51 -40.30 -3.26 7.75
C ASN A 51 -39.01 -4.03 7.45
N LEU A 52 -37.86 -3.35 7.40
CA LEU A 52 -36.62 -3.95 6.94
C LEU A 52 -36.16 -5.06 7.88
N GLU A 53 -35.98 -6.26 7.32
CA GLU A 53 -35.49 -7.44 8.04
C GLU A 53 -33.99 -7.67 7.82
N ARG A 54 -33.48 -7.34 6.63
CA ARG A 54 -32.07 -7.51 6.27
C ARG A 54 -31.50 -6.27 5.59
N LEU A 55 -30.42 -5.74 6.17
CA LEU A 55 -29.62 -4.66 5.60
C LEU A 55 -28.18 -5.11 5.39
N ASP A 56 -27.75 -5.18 4.12
CA ASP A 56 -26.35 -5.39 3.78
C ASP A 56 -25.71 -4.10 3.26
N ALA A 57 -24.94 -3.42 4.11
CA ALA A 57 -24.18 -2.22 3.77
C ALA A 57 -22.66 -2.48 3.76
N SER A 58 -22.26 -3.71 3.47
CA SER A 58 -20.85 -4.12 3.50
C SER A 58 -20.01 -3.50 2.37
N ARG A 59 -18.69 -3.37 2.58
CA ARG A 59 -17.75 -2.75 1.62
C ARG A 59 -18.16 -1.33 1.22
N ASN A 60 -18.48 -0.50 2.20
CA ASN A 60 -18.77 0.93 2.05
C ASN A 60 -17.77 1.78 2.86
N LYS A 61 -18.07 3.05 3.10
CA LYS A 61 -17.24 4.00 3.87
C LYS A 61 -17.93 4.46 5.16
N VAL A 62 -18.86 3.65 5.69
CA VAL A 62 -19.66 3.99 6.87
C VAL A 62 -18.76 4.14 8.09
N ARG A 63 -18.91 5.26 8.81
CA ARG A 63 -18.14 5.57 10.03
C ARG A 63 -18.98 5.56 11.30
N VAL A 64 -20.28 5.77 11.16
CA VAL A 64 -21.26 5.84 12.25
C VAL A 64 -22.47 4.99 11.86
N LEU A 65 -22.92 4.15 12.79
CA LEU A 65 -24.22 3.48 12.72
C LEU A 65 -25.24 4.41 13.41
N PRO A 66 -26.17 5.04 12.67
CA PRO A 66 -27.15 5.93 13.26
C PRO A 66 -28.04 5.20 14.28
N HIS A 67 -28.35 5.86 15.40
CA HIS A 67 -29.22 5.29 16.44
C HIS A 67 -30.55 4.78 15.87
N ALA A 68 -31.15 5.52 14.93
CA ALA A 68 -32.42 5.14 14.32
C ALA A 68 -32.33 3.84 13.49
N VAL A 69 -31.21 3.58 12.80
CA VAL A 69 -31.00 2.31 12.08
C VAL A 69 -30.78 1.17 13.05
N ALA A 70 -30.04 1.43 14.14
CA ALA A 70 -29.83 0.47 15.22
C ALA A 70 -31.07 0.21 16.08
N ALA A 71 -32.19 0.89 15.82
CA ALA A 71 -33.47 0.75 16.50
C ALA A 71 -34.60 0.29 15.57
N LEU A 72 -34.28 -0.15 14.34
CA LEU A 72 -35.29 -0.65 13.41
C LEU A 72 -36.01 -1.87 14.01
N PRO A 73 -37.35 -1.85 14.07
CA PRO A 73 -38.11 -2.78 14.92
C PRO A 73 -38.17 -4.22 14.38
N ARG A 74 -37.85 -4.42 13.10
CA ARG A 74 -37.90 -5.74 12.43
C ARG A 74 -36.56 -6.22 11.89
N LEU A 75 -35.48 -5.46 12.11
CA LEU A 75 -34.18 -5.77 11.54
C LEU A 75 -33.55 -6.96 12.26
N LYS A 76 -33.37 -8.06 11.53
CA LYS A 76 -32.80 -9.34 11.99
C LYS A 76 -31.34 -9.48 11.60
N GLU A 77 -30.96 -8.98 10.43
CA GLU A 77 -29.59 -9.10 9.92
C GLU A 77 -29.03 -7.74 9.51
N LEU A 78 -27.91 -7.36 10.13
CA LEU A 78 -27.17 -6.14 9.81
C LEU A 78 -25.73 -6.48 9.44
N LEU A 79 -25.41 -6.37 8.15
CA LEU A 79 -24.09 -6.66 7.61
C LEU A 79 -23.36 -5.35 7.30
N LEU A 80 -22.29 -5.09 8.04
CA LEU A 80 -21.48 -3.87 7.98
C LEU A 80 -19.99 -4.21 7.80
N TYR A 81 -19.68 -5.40 7.27
CA TYR A 81 -18.30 -5.84 7.14
C TYR A 81 -17.54 -4.95 6.14
N SER A 82 -16.24 -4.74 6.38
CA SER A 82 -15.35 -3.92 5.55
C SER A 82 -15.82 -2.45 5.40
N ASN A 83 -16.07 -1.79 6.53
CA ASN A 83 -16.37 -0.36 6.63
C ASN A 83 -15.29 0.38 7.45
N HIS A 84 -15.61 1.58 7.94
CA HIS A 84 -14.72 2.43 8.75
C HIS A 84 -15.27 2.72 10.14
N LEU A 85 -16.13 1.84 10.68
CA LEU A 85 -16.72 1.97 12.00
C LEU A 85 -15.65 1.88 13.10
N ARG A 86 -15.91 2.60 14.19
CA ARG A 86 -15.12 2.61 15.42
C ARG A 86 -16.08 2.51 16.61
N ARG A 87 -15.55 2.24 17.81
CA ARG A 87 -16.35 2.17 19.04
C ARG A 87 -17.26 3.39 19.26
N THR A 88 -16.76 4.59 19.00
CA THR A 88 -17.49 5.86 19.14
C THR A 88 -18.53 6.08 18.05
N GLY A 89 -18.46 5.33 16.95
CA GLY A 89 -19.44 5.37 15.86
C GLY A 89 -20.56 4.34 16.02
N LEU A 90 -20.57 3.56 17.10
CA LEU A 90 -21.67 2.67 17.44
C LEU A 90 -22.49 3.30 18.57
N PRO A 91 -23.84 3.19 18.54
CA PRO A 91 -24.67 3.67 19.63
C PRO A 91 -24.37 2.90 20.93
N GLU A 92 -24.78 3.47 22.07
CA GLU A 92 -24.64 2.81 23.37
C GLU A 92 -25.51 1.56 23.49
N LYS A 93 -26.67 1.55 22.81
CA LYS A 93 -27.58 0.41 22.72
C LYS A 93 -27.94 0.12 21.26
N ILE A 94 -28.02 -1.16 20.93
CA ILE A 94 -28.52 -1.67 19.65
C ILE A 94 -29.86 -2.35 19.96
N GLN A 95 -30.94 -1.62 19.71
CA GLN A 95 -32.32 -1.99 20.07
C GLN A 95 -33.02 -2.84 19.01
N ALA A 96 -32.46 -2.89 17.80
CA ALA A 96 -32.94 -3.76 16.73
C ALA A 96 -32.85 -5.25 17.18
N PRO A 97 -33.87 -6.08 16.86
CA PRO A 97 -33.92 -7.49 17.24
C PRO A 97 -33.02 -8.35 16.33
N LEU A 98 -31.71 -8.08 16.36
CA LEU A 98 -30.74 -8.70 15.47
C LEU A 98 -30.43 -10.14 15.86
N ALA A 99 -30.59 -11.07 14.92
CA ALA A 99 -29.98 -12.39 14.98
C ALA A 99 -28.49 -12.36 14.61
N LEU A 100 -28.10 -11.47 13.69
CA LEU A 100 -26.72 -11.35 13.19
C LEU A 100 -26.29 -9.88 13.02
N LEU A 101 -25.13 -9.56 13.57
CA LEU A 101 -24.43 -8.30 13.38
C LEU A 101 -23.00 -8.57 12.89
N ASP A 102 -22.72 -8.35 11.61
CA ASP A 102 -21.38 -8.57 11.04
C ASP A 102 -20.61 -7.25 10.91
N LEU A 103 -19.59 -7.08 11.75
CA LEU A 103 -18.70 -5.92 11.82
C LEU A 103 -17.26 -6.27 11.41
N ARG A 104 -17.02 -7.47 10.86
CA ARG A 104 -15.67 -7.89 10.43
C ARG A 104 -15.05 -6.89 9.47
N PHE A 105 -13.72 -6.83 9.45
CA PHE A 105 -12.93 -5.94 8.59
C PHE A 105 -13.16 -4.43 8.81
N ASN A 106 -13.76 -4.04 9.94
CA ASN A 106 -13.64 -2.68 10.47
C ASN A 106 -12.34 -2.60 11.29
N THR A 107 -11.33 -1.89 10.78
CA THR A 107 -9.94 -1.93 11.31
C THR A 107 -9.79 -1.48 12.78
N LYS A 108 -10.81 -0.83 13.34
CA LYS A 108 -10.85 -0.36 14.74
C LYS A 108 -11.80 -1.17 15.62
N LEU A 109 -12.45 -2.21 15.08
CA LEU A 109 -13.35 -3.13 15.78
C LEU A 109 -12.79 -4.55 15.66
N THR A 110 -11.80 -4.89 16.50
CA THR A 110 -11.10 -6.18 16.41
C THR A 110 -10.87 -6.81 17.78
N GLY A 111 -10.98 -8.13 17.85
CA GLY A 111 -10.68 -8.94 19.03
C GLY A 111 -11.90 -9.23 19.91
N ASP A 112 -11.77 -10.24 20.77
CA ASP A 112 -12.87 -10.75 21.59
C ASP A 112 -13.39 -9.74 22.59
N VAL A 113 -12.52 -8.93 23.21
CA VAL A 113 -12.97 -7.87 24.12
C VAL A 113 -13.94 -6.90 23.43
N VAL A 114 -13.64 -6.50 22.19
CA VAL A 114 -14.54 -5.63 21.41
C VAL A 114 -15.82 -6.38 21.03
N ARG A 115 -15.72 -7.67 20.70
CA ARG A 115 -16.88 -8.53 20.40
C ARG A 115 -17.85 -8.53 21.57
N GLU A 116 -17.36 -8.86 22.76
CA GLU A 116 -18.17 -8.94 23.99
C GLU A 116 -18.72 -7.57 24.40
N GLU A 117 -17.92 -6.48 24.30
CA GLU A 117 -18.40 -5.11 24.53
C GLU A 117 -19.58 -4.74 23.63
N ILE A 118 -19.56 -5.13 22.36
CA ILE A 118 -20.63 -4.84 21.40
C ILE A 118 -21.82 -5.76 21.61
N SER A 119 -21.59 -7.06 21.89
CA SER A 119 -22.64 -8.00 22.27
C SER A 119 -23.43 -7.49 23.47
N ALA A 120 -22.76 -6.93 24.48
CA ALA A 120 -23.42 -6.35 25.66
C ALA A 120 -24.29 -5.11 25.37
N ARG A 121 -24.10 -4.45 24.21
CA ARG A 121 -24.96 -3.34 23.76
C ARG A 121 -26.21 -3.82 23.04
N CYS A 122 -26.24 -5.07 22.59
CA CYS A 122 -27.39 -5.65 21.90
C CYS A 122 -28.48 -6.00 22.92
N THR A 123 -29.72 -5.64 22.61
CA THR A 123 -30.88 -5.90 23.48
C THR A 123 -31.45 -7.32 23.36
N THR A 124 -30.98 -8.08 22.37
CA THR A 124 -31.38 -9.45 22.06
C THR A 124 -30.16 -10.34 21.93
N GLU A 125 -30.36 -11.66 21.91
CA GLU A 125 -29.28 -12.62 21.65
C GLU A 125 -28.80 -12.50 20.20
N THR A 126 -27.78 -11.68 19.98
CA THR A 126 -27.23 -11.37 18.65
C THR A 126 -25.89 -12.06 18.43
N LYS A 127 -25.75 -12.77 17.30
CA LYS A 127 -24.44 -13.25 16.84
C LYS A 127 -23.61 -12.07 16.32
N VAL A 128 -22.71 -11.55 17.15
CA VAL A 128 -21.82 -10.45 16.77
C VAL A 128 -20.51 -11.02 16.19
N LEU A 129 -20.21 -10.66 14.95
CA LEU A 129 -18.96 -11.00 14.28
C LEU A 129 -18.05 -9.77 14.20
N VAL A 130 -16.85 -9.85 14.75
CA VAL A 130 -15.79 -8.85 14.57
C VAL A 130 -14.54 -9.55 14.04
N SER A 131 -13.63 -8.79 13.42
CA SER A 131 -12.37 -9.40 13.00
C SER A 131 -11.58 -9.85 14.23
N PRO A 132 -10.88 -10.99 14.17
CA PRO A 132 -9.95 -11.35 15.23
C PRO A 132 -8.92 -10.23 15.39
N ARG A 133 -8.48 -10.01 16.62
CA ARG A 133 -7.34 -9.11 16.85
C ARG A 133 -6.19 -9.70 16.05
N ARG A 134 -5.54 -8.90 15.21
CA ARG A 134 -4.27 -9.32 14.61
C ARG A 134 -3.38 -9.78 15.77
N ALA A 135 -2.89 -11.02 15.69
CA ALA A 135 -1.92 -11.50 16.65
C ALA A 135 -0.81 -10.44 16.80
N PRO A 136 -0.26 -10.24 18.02
CA PRO A 136 1.02 -9.56 18.14
C PRO A 136 1.94 -10.14 17.08
N LEU A 137 2.69 -9.27 16.41
CA LEU A 137 3.64 -9.75 15.42
C LEU A 137 4.51 -10.81 16.09
N PRO A 138 4.72 -11.96 15.44
CA PRO A 138 5.72 -12.90 15.90
C PRO A 138 7.02 -12.14 16.20
N PRO A 139 7.81 -12.58 17.20
CA PRO A 139 9.11 -12.00 17.46
C PRO A 139 9.92 -11.92 16.15
N ALA A 140 10.71 -10.85 16.01
CA ALA A 140 11.51 -10.60 14.81
C ALA A 140 12.27 -11.88 14.41
N GLY A 141 11.98 -12.39 13.20
CA GLY A 141 12.51 -13.66 12.69
C GLY A 141 11.47 -14.64 12.16
N THR A 142 10.17 -14.47 12.47
CA THR A 142 9.08 -15.33 11.95
C THR A 142 8.00 -14.58 11.18
N VAL A 143 8.23 -13.30 10.88
CA VAL A 143 7.35 -12.50 10.02
C VAL A 143 7.86 -12.65 8.59
N ASP A 144 7.03 -13.19 7.69
CA ASP A 144 7.18 -12.97 6.24
C ASP A 144 7.02 -11.46 6.00
N CYS A 145 8.13 -10.72 6.11
CA CYS A 145 8.22 -9.31 5.82
C CYS A 145 9.26 -9.12 4.72
N ALA A 146 9.06 -8.12 3.86
CA ALA A 146 9.92 -7.94 2.70
C ALA A 146 11.42 -7.84 3.06
N ALA A 147 11.74 -7.34 4.26
CA ALA A 147 13.11 -7.21 4.76
C ALA A 147 13.81 -8.51 5.17
N THR A 148 13.10 -9.62 5.37
CA THR A 148 13.70 -10.93 5.74
C THR A 148 13.75 -11.90 4.58
N ARG A 149 13.34 -11.48 3.38
CA ARG A 149 13.28 -12.33 2.19
C ARG A 149 14.64 -12.35 1.52
N ASP A 150 15.03 -13.51 1.02
CA ASP A 150 16.16 -13.60 0.11
C ASP A 150 15.74 -13.12 -1.28
N ALA A 151 16.17 -11.90 -1.62
CA ALA A 151 15.85 -11.25 -2.88
C ALA A 151 16.37 -11.99 -4.12
N GLU A 152 17.29 -12.95 -3.97
CA GLU A 152 17.80 -13.76 -5.08
C GLU A 152 16.82 -14.87 -5.46
N THR A 153 15.95 -15.29 -4.53
CA THR A 153 14.96 -16.34 -4.81
C THR A 153 13.82 -15.83 -5.70
N LEU A 154 13.44 -16.64 -6.68
CA LEU A 154 12.28 -16.35 -7.54
C LEU A 154 11.00 -16.19 -6.72
N GLU A 155 10.83 -16.98 -5.66
CA GLU A 155 9.68 -16.87 -4.76
C GLU A 155 9.58 -15.46 -4.15
N ALA A 156 10.67 -14.96 -3.54
CA ALA A 156 10.69 -13.63 -2.95
C ALA A 156 10.43 -12.53 -3.99
N GLN A 157 10.93 -12.70 -5.21
CA GLN A 157 10.72 -11.75 -6.31
C GLN A 157 9.27 -11.73 -6.81
N LEU A 158 8.54 -12.85 -6.71
CA LEU A 158 7.13 -12.95 -7.09
C LEU A 158 6.16 -12.53 -5.99
N GLN A 159 6.57 -12.62 -4.73
CA GLN A 159 5.73 -12.29 -3.57
C GLN A 159 5.11 -10.88 -3.56
N PRO A 160 5.69 -9.81 -4.15
CA PRO A 160 5.07 -8.49 -4.22
C PRO A 160 3.76 -8.47 -5.03
N TRP A 161 3.58 -9.39 -5.98
CA TRP A 161 2.37 -9.44 -6.81
C TRP A 161 1.16 -9.92 -6.02
N SER A 162 -0.01 -9.34 -6.31
CA SER A 162 -1.29 -9.79 -5.77
C SER A 162 -1.69 -11.16 -6.35
N THR A 163 -2.47 -11.94 -5.61
CA THR A 163 -2.94 -13.26 -6.08
C THR A 163 -3.65 -13.20 -7.44
N PRO A 164 -4.52 -12.20 -7.74
CA PRO A 164 -5.10 -12.06 -9.07
C PRO A 164 -4.08 -11.78 -10.19
N GLN A 165 -3.01 -11.03 -9.91
CA GLN A 165 -1.93 -10.80 -10.89
C GLN A 165 -1.14 -12.08 -11.17
N LEU A 166 -0.82 -12.83 -10.11
CA LEU A 166 -0.14 -14.12 -10.21
C LEU A 166 -0.94 -15.16 -11.00
N ARG A 167 -2.26 -15.20 -10.81
CA ARG A 167 -3.17 -16.07 -11.59
C ARG A 167 -3.21 -15.70 -13.06
N ARG A 168 -3.32 -14.39 -13.36
CA ARG A 168 -3.24 -13.92 -14.75
C ARG A 168 -1.92 -14.30 -15.39
N ARG A 169 -0.80 -14.13 -14.69
CA ARG A 169 0.51 -14.60 -15.15
C ARG A 169 0.53 -16.10 -15.48
N LEU A 170 -0.02 -16.97 -14.61
CA LEU A 170 -0.13 -18.40 -14.91
C LEU A 170 -0.91 -18.69 -16.20
N SER A 171 -2.06 -18.02 -16.36
CA SER A 171 -2.90 -18.18 -17.54
C SER A 171 -2.22 -17.66 -18.80
N ASP A 172 -1.75 -16.42 -18.77
CA ASP A 172 -1.34 -15.67 -19.96
C ASP A 172 0.05 -16.10 -20.45
N GLU A 173 0.95 -16.50 -19.55
CA GLU A 173 2.37 -16.75 -19.88
C GLU A 173 2.73 -18.23 -19.91
N PHE A 174 2.01 -19.05 -19.13
CA PHE A 174 2.29 -20.47 -18.97
C PHE A 174 1.11 -21.36 -19.39
N SER A 175 -0.01 -20.77 -19.85
CA SER A 175 -1.23 -21.51 -20.23
C SER A 175 -1.78 -22.41 -19.11
N VAL A 176 -1.55 -22.04 -17.84
CA VAL A 176 -2.03 -22.78 -16.67
C VAL A 176 -3.28 -22.12 -16.10
N GLN A 177 -4.42 -22.80 -16.23
CA GLN A 177 -5.67 -22.38 -15.59
C GLN A 177 -5.65 -22.75 -14.10
N THR A 178 -6.27 -21.91 -13.27
CA THR A 178 -6.29 -22.10 -11.81
C THR A 178 -7.70 -21.97 -11.27
N ASP A 179 -8.07 -22.83 -10.32
CA ASP A 179 -9.35 -22.73 -9.60
C ASP A 179 -9.45 -21.35 -8.92
N PRO A 180 -10.48 -20.53 -9.22
CA PRO A 180 -10.66 -19.19 -8.63
C PRO A 180 -10.55 -19.13 -7.10
N GLU A 181 -10.91 -20.20 -6.40
CA GLU A 181 -10.89 -20.28 -4.93
C GLU A 181 -9.58 -20.84 -4.36
N ALA A 182 -8.66 -21.31 -5.21
CA ALA A 182 -7.38 -21.85 -4.75
C ALA A 182 -6.58 -20.84 -3.88
N PRO A 183 -5.98 -21.30 -2.78
CA PRO A 183 -5.22 -20.43 -1.89
C PRO A 183 -3.93 -19.94 -2.56
N ARG A 184 -3.42 -18.78 -2.11
CA ARG A 184 -2.21 -18.16 -2.65
C ARG A 184 -1.00 -19.11 -2.68
N SER A 185 -0.84 -19.95 -1.67
CA SER A 185 0.26 -20.93 -1.59
C SER A 185 0.25 -21.90 -2.78
N VAL A 186 -0.93 -22.39 -3.17
CA VAL A 186 -1.10 -23.26 -4.36
C VAL A 186 -0.75 -22.49 -5.63
N ILE A 187 -1.22 -21.24 -5.77
CA ILE A 187 -0.88 -20.40 -6.93
C ILE A 187 0.63 -20.17 -7.03
N MET A 188 1.30 -19.98 -5.90
CA MET A 188 2.74 -19.79 -5.88
C MET A 188 3.52 -21.06 -6.20
N ALA A 189 3.12 -22.20 -5.65
CA ALA A 189 3.72 -23.49 -6.02
C ALA A 189 3.58 -23.81 -7.51
N LEU A 190 2.40 -23.52 -8.11
CA LEU A 190 2.17 -23.68 -9.55
C LEU A 190 3.06 -22.77 -10.39
N LEU A 191 3.23 -21.50 -9.99
CA LEU A 191 4.13 -20.57 -10.67
C LEU A 191 5.57 -21.05 -10.63
N LEU A 192 6.08 -21.35 -9.43
CA LEU A 192 7.44 -21.85 -9.25
C LEU A 192 7.69 -23.10 -10.11
N THR A 193 6.71 -24.01 -10.17
CA THR A 193 6.76 -25.20 -11.04
C THR A 193 6.77 -24.84 -12.53
N ALA A 194 5.95 -23.87 -12.95
CA ALA A 194 5.89 -23.43 -14.35
C ALA A 194 7.21 -22.78 -14.80
N TYR A 195 7.78 -21.90 -13.96
CA TYR A 195 9.10 -21.32 -14.18
C TYR A 195 10.20 -22.39 -14.24
N LEU A 196 10.14 -23.39 -13.36
CA LEU A 196 11.10 -24.51 -13.36
C LEU A 196 11.02 -25.33 -14.66
N ARG A 197 9.83 -25.60 -15.18
CA ARG A 197 9.64 -26.36 -16.44
C ARG A 197 10.22 -25.65 -17.65
N GLU A 198 10.23 -24.31 -17.65
CA GLU A 198 10.85 -23.51 -18.71
C GLU A 198 12.35 -23.23 -18.47
N GLY A 199 12.95 -23.78 -17.41
CA GLY A 199 14.36 -23.53 -17.06
C GLY A 199 14.63 -22.11 -16.53
N LEU A 200 13.59 -21.41 -16.07
CA LEU A 200 13.65 -20.00 -15.64
C LEU A 200 13.71 -19.84 -14.11
N PHE A 201 13.87 -20.92 -13.36
CA PHE A 201 13.89 -20.89 -11.89
C PHE A 201 15.08 -20.09 -11.34
N ASP A 202 16.27 -20.28 -11.93
CA ASP A 202 17.52 -19.62 -11.53
C ASP A 202 18.09 -18.66 -12.61
N GLN A 203 17.45 -18.57 -13.79
CA GLN A 203 18.05 -17.96 -14.99
C GLN A 203 17.08 -17.08 -15.78
N ARG A 204 16.24 -16.28 -15.10
CA ARG A 204 15.56 -15.19 -15.81
C ARG A 204 16.61 -14.33 -16.51
N ARG A 205 16.33 -13.93 -17.77
CA ARG A 205 17.26 -13.12 -18.56
C ARG A 205 17.58 -11.84 -17.81
N ILE A 206 18.87 -11.55 -17.63
CA ILE A 206 19.31 -10.32 -16.97
C ILE A 206 19.66 -9.30 -18.05
N ARG A 207 18.88 -8.22 -18.13
CA ARG A 207 19.23 -7.03 -18.91
C ARG A 207 20.01 -6.07 -18.03
N ARG A 208 21.13 -5.51 -18.52
CA ARG A 208 21.92 -4.54 -17.76
C ARG A 208 21.76 -3.13 -18.32
N VAL A 209 21.58 -2.18 -17.42
CA VAL A 209 21.38 -0.77 -17.75
C VAL A 209 22.31 0.08 -16.88
N ARG A 210 22.98 1.05 -17.51
CA ARG A 210 23.82 2.04 -16.83
C ARG A 210 23.12 3.41 -16.78
N PRO A 211 23.46 4.26 -15.79
CA PRO A 211 22.84 5.57 -15.68
C PRO A 211 23.29 6.47 -16.83
N VAL A 212 22.36 7.28 -17.36
CA VAL A 212 22.64 8.24 -18.44
C VAL A 212 23.02 9.61 -17.88
N ARG A 213 22.56 9.93 -16.66
CA ARG A 213 22.81 11.20 -15.98
C ARG A 213 23.79 10.97 -14.83
N GLN A 214 24.92 11.65 -14.86
CA GLN A 214 25.93 11.57 -13.80
C GLN A 214 25.73 12.72 -12.81
N VAL A 215 26.01 12.47 -11.52
CA VAL A 215 26.15 13.55 -10.54
C VAL A 215 27.60 14.02 -10.52
N SER A 216 27.83 15.32 -10.34
CA SER A 216 29.21 15.81 -10.25
C SER A 216 29.96 15.20 -9.05
N ALA A 217 31.26 14.96 -9.22
CA ALA A 217 32.08 14.36 -8.16
C ALA A 217 32.08 15.18 -6.86
N ALA A 218 32.04 16.51 -7.00
CA ALA A 218 31.95 17.43 -5.86
C ALA A 218 30.65 17.25 -5.07
N THR A 219 29.50 17.24 -5.76
CA THR A 219 28.19 17.04 -5.13
C THR A 219 28.06 15.64 -4.54
N ALA A 220 28.51 14.60 -5.26
CA ALA A 220 28.51 13.23 -4.75
C ALA A 220 29.33 13.07 -3.46
N SER A 221 30.55 13.65 -3.42
CA SER A 221 31.41 13.62 -2.24
C SER A 221 30.82 14.37 -1.06
N ALA A 222 30.27 15.57 -1.29
CA ALA A 222 29.64 16.36 -0.23
C ALA A 222 28.39 15.67 0.34
N LEU A 223 27.57 15.10 -0.55
CA LEU A 223 26.36 14.37 -0.18
C LEU A 223 26.69 13.10 0.61
N LEU A 224 27.67 12.30 0.16
CA LEU A 224 28.11 11.10 0.87
C LEU A 224 28.62 11.42 2.28
N ALA A 225 29.43 12.48 2.43
CA ALA A 225 29.92 12.92 3.73
C ALA A 225 28.78 13.32 4.69
N GLU A 226 27.77 14.03 4.18
CA GLU A 226 26.62 14.45 5.00
C GLU A 226 25.69 13.29 5.37
N ILE A 227 25.55 12.28 4.50
CA ILE A 227 24.79 11.06 4.80
C ILE A 227 25.46 10.27 5.93
N ARG A 228 26.79 10.07 5.86
CA ARG A 228 27.55 9.37 6.92
C ARG A 228 27.40 10.07 8.26
N ARG A 229 27.58 11.40 8.30
CA ARG A 229 27.35 12.23 9.50
C ARG A 229 25.93 12.06 10.06
N THR A 230 24.93 12.00 9.17
CA THR A 230 23.53 11.79 9.55
C THR A 230 23.31 10.39 10.12
N GLN A 231 23.89 9.35 9.53
CA GLN A 231 23.82 7.97 10.03
C GLN A 231 24.44 7.85 11.43
N GLU A 232 25.63 8.42 11.64
CA GLU A 232 26.29 8.44 12.96
C GLU A 232 25.41 9.11 14.03
N LEU A 233 24.80 10.26 13.71
CA LEU A 233 23.91 10.96 14.63
C LEU A 233 22.66 10.13 14.97
N VAL A 234 22.06 9.47 13.97
CA VAL A 234 20.89 8.61 14.18
C VAL A 234 21.25 7.39 15.03
N ASN A 235 22.39 6.75 14.75
CA ASN A 235 22.84 5.55 15.45
C ASN A 235 23.29 5.83 16.90
N SER A 236 23.81 7.03 17.18
CA SER A 236 24.23 7.45 18.53
C SER A 236 23.09 7.94 19.43
N THR A 237 21.89 8.17 18.89
CA THR A 237 20.74 8.70 19.66
C THR A 237 19.86 7.56 20.22
N PRO A 238 19.78 7.35 21.54
CA PRO A 238 18.91 6.33 22.15
C PRO A 238 17.44 6.54 21.79
N GLY A 239 16.75 5.47 21.40
CA GLY A 239 15.32 5.54 21.01
C GLY A 239 15.06 6.05 19.59
N SER A 240 16.06 6.50 18.85
CA SER A 240 15.97 6.88 17.43
C SER A 240 15.89 5.67 16.47
N ARG A 241 15.48 4.50 16.97
CA ARG A 241 15.50 3.24 16.21
C ARG A 241 14.53 3.31 15.02
N ARG A 242 15.11 3.24 13.81
CA ARG A 242 14.51 3.00 12.48
C ARG A 242 13.05 3.46 12.32
N GLU A 243 12.83 4.53 11.53
CA GLU A 243 11.49 4.97 11.11
C GLU A 243 10.65 3.82 10.51
N ARG A 244 11.31 2.83 9.92
CA ARG A 244 10.72 1.58 9.44
C ARG A 244 11.40 0.37 10.12
N PRO A 245 10.88 -0.14 11.24
CA PRO A 245 11.49 -1.31 11.92
C PRO A 245 11.39 -2.62 11.12
N ARG A 246 10.60 -2.63 10.04
CA ARG A 246 10.45 -3.77 9.11
C ARG A 246 11.25 -3.61 7.82
N VAL A 247 12.23 -2.70 7.81
CA VAL A 247 13.18 -2.53 6.71
C VAL A 247 14.56 -2.89 7.24
N ASP A 248 15.27 -3.72 6.49
CA ASP A 248 16.66 -4.05 6.79
C ASP A 248 17.57 -2.98 6.22
N ALA A 249 17.87 -1.97 7.04
CA ALA A 249 18.77 -0.86 6.74
C ALA A 249 19.33 -0.27 8.03
N GLU A 250 20.57 0.20 8.02
CA GLU A 250 21.22 0.89 9.13
C GLU A 250 20.75 2.33 9.28
N LEU A 251 20.48 3.00 8.15
CA LEU A 251 19.83 4.31 8.09
C LEU A 251 18.55 4.19 7.27
N TYR A 252 17.45 4.78 7.77
CA TYR A 252 16.23 4.96 6.98
C TYR A 252 15.57 6.28 7.39
N ILE A 253 15.61 7.28 6.53
CA ILE A 253 14.97 8.57 6.74
C ILE A 253 14.15 8.96 5.51
N THR A 254 12.93 9.41 5.74
CA THR A 254 12.09 9.99 4.68
C THR A 254 11.86 11.47 4.90
N PHE A 255 11.98 12.21 3.81
CA PHE A 255 11.67 13.63 3.71
C PHE A 255 10.49 13.82 2.78
N HIS A 256 9.68 14.84 3.10
CA HIS A 256 8.60 15.31 2.24
C HIS A 256 8.99 16.68 1.67
N ALA A 257 8.74 16.87 0.38
CA ALA A 257 8.97 18.15 -0.28
C ALA A 257 8.00 19.21 0.26
N PRO A 258 8.37 20.51 0.25
CA PRO A 258 7.52 21.59 0.80
C PRO A 258 6.12 21.67 0.19
N ASN A 259 5.98 21.26 -1.07
CA ASN A 259 4.75 21.23 -1.85
C ASN A 259 3.89 19.96 -1.66
N THR A 260 4.28 19.03 -0.78
CA THR A 260 3.54 17.78 -0.54
C THR A 260 2.22 18.02 0.18
N ILE A 261 1.10 17.52 -0.35
CA ILE A 261 -0.26 17.72 0.15
C ILE A 261 -0.55 16.85 1.39
N PHE A 262 -0.41 17.41 2.60
CA PHE A 262 -0.99 16.80 3.80
C PHE A 262 -2.50 17.06 3.85
N ARG A 263 -3.31 16.14 3.32
CA ARG A 263 -4.75 16.34 3.09
C ARG A 263 -5.54 16.77 4.34
N ALA A 264 -6.26 17.89 4.24
CA ALA A 264 -7.47 18.18 5.00
C ALA A 264 -8.66 17.34 4.51
N ALA A 265 -9.81 17.42 5.19
CA ALA A 265 -11.03 16.67 4.84
C ALA A 265 -11.58 17.00 3.43
N ASP A 266 -11.24 18.17 2.89
CA ASP A 266 -11.61 18.68 1.56
C ASP A 266 -10.55 18.41 0.48
N GLY A 267 -9.43 17.76 0.83
CA GLY A 267 -8.34 17.45 -0.10
C GLY A 267 -7.28 18.54 -0.27
N SER A 268 -7.40 19.69 0.40
CA SER A 268 -6.40 20.77 0.38
C SER A 268 -5.16 20.46 1.26
N TYR A 269 -4.04 21.14 0.99
CA TYR A 269 -2.83 21.08 1.83
C TYR A 269 -3.12 21.71 3.20
N ASN A 270 -3.04 20.90 4.27
CA ASN A 270 -3.15 21.37 5.63
C ASN A 270 -1.76 21.57 6.25
N ALA A 271 -1.21 22.76 6.06
CA ALA A 271 0.04 23.21 6.67
C ALA A 271 0.03 23.10 8.21
N GLU A 272 -1.15 23.22 8.82
CA GLU A 272 -1.33 23.22 10.27
C GLU A 272 -1.40 21.82 10.88
N SER A 273 -1.54 20.78 10.05
CA SER A 273 -1.61 19.40 10.51
C SER A 273 -0.33 19.02 11.25
N THR A 274 -0.47 18.26 12.34
CA THR A 274 0.68 17.75 13.12
C THR A 274 1.67 17.00 12.23
N LYS A 275 1.18 16.28 11.21
CA LYS A 275 2.02 15.57 10.25
C LYS A 275 2.86 16.52 9.39
N ALA A 276 2.27 17.61 8.88
CA ALA A 276 3.00 18.62 8.11
C ALA A 276 4.07 19.34 8.95
N LYS A 277 3.73 19.67 10.20
CA LYS A 277 4.66 20.30 11.15
C LYS A 277 5.86 19.40 11.44
N LEU A 278 5.62 18.12 11.75
CA LEU A 278 6.70 17.14 12.02
C LEU A 278 7.58 16.90 10.78
N ALA A 279 6.98 16.82 9.59
CA ALA A 279 7.73 16.68 8.34
C ALA A 279 8.65 17.88 8.09
N THR A 280 8.15 19.10 8.33
CA THR A 280 8.90 20.35 8.18
C THR A 280 10.05 20.43 9.19
N GLN A 281 9.79 20.14 10.47
CA GLN A 281 10.81 20.10 11.51
C GLN A 281 11.90 19.08 11.20
N LYS A 282 11.53 17.88 10.71
CA LYS A 282 12.50 16.85 10.30
C LYS A 282 13.39 17.34 9.16
N ARG A 283 12.81 17.98 8.14
CA ARG A 283 13.58 18.53 7.01
C ARG A 283 14.53 19.63 7.48
N GLN A 284 14.07 20.55 8.32
CA GLN A 284 14.91 21.60 8.91
C GLN A 284 16.07 21.03 9.74
N LYS A 285 15.80 19.98 10.54
CA LYS A 285 16.85 19.29 11.32
C LYS A 285 17.97 18.72 10.42
N HIS A 286 17.62 18.27 9.22
CA HIS A 286 18.56 17.69 8.25
C HIS A 286 18.68 18.55 6.98
N GLN A 287 18.62 19.88 7.13
CA GLN A 287 18.51 20.82 6.00
C GLN A 287 19.65 20.64 4.99
N LYS A 288 20.89 20.53 5.47
CA LYS A 288 22.07 20.35 4.62
C LYS A 288 22.02 19.07 3.78
N LEU A 289 21.53 17.96 4.35
CA LEU A 289 21.35 16.71 3.62
C LEU A 289 20.27 16.87 2.54
N TRP A 290 19.15 17.52 2.88
CA TRP A 290 18.08 17.81 1.93
C TRP A 290 18.58 18.68 0.78
N ASP A 291 19.29 19.77 1.05
CA ASP A 291 19.78 20.70 0.04
C ASP A 291 20.75 20.03 -0.93
N LEU A 292 21.72 19.26 -0.42
CA LEU A 292 22.65 18.49 -1.26
C LEU A 292 21.94 17.42 -2.09
N ALA A 293 20.92 16.77 -1.54
CA ALA A 293 20.13 15.78 -2.28
C ALA A 293 19.31 16.43 -3.40
N VAL A 294 18.70 17.59 -3.15
CA VAL A 294 17.97 18.36 -4.18
C VAL A 294 18.93 18.89 -5.24
N GLN A 295 20.11 19.38 -4.84
CA GLN A 295 21.16 19.81 -5.77
C GLN A 295 21.57 18.67 -6.70
N ALA A 296 21.86 17.47 -6.15
CA ALA A 296 22.24 16.30 -6.93
C ALA A 296 21.16 15.93 -7.97
N LEU A 297 19.89 15.92 -7.58
CA LEU A 297 18.80 15.64 -8.51
C LEU A 297 18.62 16.77 -9.53
N THR A 298 18.84 18.03 -9.16
CA THR A 298 18.74 19.18 -10.07
C THR A 298 19.81 19.14 -11.17
N GLU A 299 21.03 18.69 -10.85
CA GLU A 299 22.10 18.45 -11.84
C GLU A 299 21.68 17.42 -12.89
N ALA A 300 20.90 16.41 -12.49
CA ALA A 300 20.39 15.39 -13.39
C ALA A 300 19.14 15.88 -14.15
N ASP A 301 18.10 16.31 -13.44
CA ASP A 301 16.79 16.66 -13.97
C ASP A 301 16.11 17.73 -13.10
N ALA A 302 16.36 19.00 -13.44
CA ALA A 302 15.78 20.14 -12.75
C ALA A 302 14.23 20.16 -12.76
N SER A 303 13.61 19.62 -13.80
CA SER A 303 12.14 19.58 -13.90
C SER A 303 11.56 18.58 -12.89
N TYR A 304 12.17 17.41 -12.77
CA TYR A 304 11.76 16.43 -11.77
C TYR A 304 12.14 16.86 -10.34
N ALA A 305 13.28 17.53 -10.15
CA ALA A 305 13.68 18.11 -8.87
C ALA A 305 12.65 19.11 -8.31
N ALA A 306 11.92 19.81 -9.19
CA ALA A 306 10.86 20.73 -8.79
C ALA A 306 9.53 20.04 -8.43
N THR A 307 9.34 18.77 -8.78
CA THR A 307 8.02 18.12 -8.75
C THR A 307 7.93 16.85 -7.92
N PHE A 308 9.06 16.23 -7.52
CA PHE A 308 9.02 15.07 -6.62
C PHE A 308 8.37 15.43 -5.28
N THR A 309 7.64 14.50 -4.67
CA THR A 309 6.94 14.75 -3.40
C THR A 309 7.71 14.23 -2.21
N SER A 310 8.56 13.22 -2.37
CA SER A 310 9.27 12.62 -1.25
C SER A 310 10.64 12.06 -1.64
N LEU A 311 11.55 12.10 -0.67
CA LEU A 311 12.90 11.57 -0.77
C LEU A 311 13.11 10.56 0.35
N ALA A 312 13.49 9.34 0.01
CA ALA A 312 13.99 8.34 0.95
C ALA A 312 15.51 8.26 0.87
N VAL A 313 16.18 8.39 2.02
CA VAL A 313 17.62 8.14 2.15
C VAL A 313 17.81 6.90 3.02
N THR A 314 18.53 5.93 2.47
CA THR A 314 18.78 4.63 3.12
C THR A 314 20.27 4.33 3.17
N GLY A 315 20.73 3.72 4.26
CA GLY A 315 22.10 3.25 4.44
C GLY A 315 22.10 1.74 4.69
N ASN A 316 22.93 1.02 3.93
CA ASN A 316 23.06 -0.43 3.96
C ASN A 316 21.74 -1.19 3.82
N PHE A 317 20.83 -0.70 2.96
CA PHE A 317 19.56 -1.36 2.68
C PHE A 317 19.74 -2.66 1.91
N ARG A 318 19.13 -3.75 2.39
CA ARG A 318 19.24 -5.07 1.76
C ARG A 318 17.91 -5.58 1.18
N GLY A 319 17.99 -6.05 -0.07
CA GLY A 319 17.22 -7.18 -0.58
C GLY A 319 15.74 -7.27 -0.24
N SER A 320 14.97 -6.18 -0.33
CA SER A 320 13.52 -6.24 -0.05
C SER A 320 12.71 -6.09 -1.35
N PRO A 321 12.37 -7.18 -2.07
CA PRO A 321 11.41 -7.13 -3.17
C PRO A 321 10.07 -6.54 -2.75
N HIS A 322 9.63 -5.49 -3.46
CA HIS A 322 8.37 -4.80 -3.21
C HIS A 322 7.84 -4.07 -4.45
N ILE A 323 6.61 -3.57 -4.35
CA ILE A 323 5.97 -2.66 -5.31
C ILE A 323 5.54 -1.41 -4.55
N ASP A 324 5.83 -0.24 -5.10
CA ASP A 324 5.40 1.05 -4.54
C ASP A 324 3.98 1.38 -5.01
N THR A 325 2.99 0.88 -4.28
CA THR A 325 1.57 1.06 -4.66
C THR A 325 1.07 2.51 -4.58
N GLU A 326 1.78 3.38 -3.85
CA GLU A 326 1.43 4.79 -3.69
C GLU A 326 2.11 5.69 -4.74
N ASN A 327 3.07 5.17 -5.50
CA ASN A 327 3.74 5.97 -6.53
C ASN A 327 2.77 6.23 -7.69
N VAL A 328 2.72 7.49 -8.12
CA VAL A 328 1.91 7.91 -9.28
C VAL A 328 2.76 8.06 -10.54
N ALA A 329 4.09 8.03 -10.39
CA ALA A 329 5.08 8.17 -11.47
C ALA A 329 6.37 7.37 -11.14
N PRO A 330 7.24 7.12 -12.14
CA PRO A 330 8.57 6.54 -11.94
C PRO A 330 9.45 7.40 -11.03
N PHE A 331 10.33 6.77 -10.25
CA PHE A 331 11.26 7.44 -9.34
C PHE A 331 12.65 7.60 -9.97
N TYR A 332 13.41 8.58 -9.47
CA TYR A 332 14.85 8.64 -9.68
C TYR A 332 15.59 7.99 -8.53
N ALA A 333 16.64 7.23 -8.85
CA ALA A 333 17.50 6.60 -7.87
C ALA A 333 18.97 6.91 -8.10
N LEU A 334 19.67 7.14 -6.99
CA LEU A 334 21.12 7.31 -6.91
C LEU A 334 21.66 6.42 -5.80
N ALA A 335 22.79 5.76 -6.05
CA ALA A 335 23.57 5.03 -5.06
C ALA A 335 24.96 5.66 -4.89
N LEU A 336 25.38 5.78 -3.63
CA LEU A 336 26.69 6.32 -3.23
C LEU A 336 27.37 5.37 -2.26
N GLY A 337 28.69 5.53 -2.08
CA GLY A 337 29.49 4.74 -1.16
C GLY A 337 30.39 3.72 -1.88
N GLU A 338 31.16 3.00 -1.08
CA GLU A 338 32.16 2.03 -1.53
C GLU A 338 31.57 0.61 -1.43
N PHE A 339 31.04 0.10 -2.55
CA PHE A 339 30.42 -1.22 -2.61
C PHE A 339 30.68 -1.97 -3.93
N THR A 340 30.83 -3.29 -3.83
CA THR A 340 31.20 -4.21 -4.92
C THR A 340 30.21 -5.39 -5.03
N GLY A 341 30.42 -6.29 -6.00
CA GLY A 341 29.60 -7.50 -6.20
C GLY A 341 28.21 -7.26 -6.82
N GLY A 342 27.57 -6.13 -6.51
CA GLY A 342 26.27 -5.77 -7.07
C GLY A 342 25.79 -4.39 -6.63
N GLY A 343 24.72 -4.34 -5.83
CA GLY A 343 24.13 -3.08 -5.33
C GLY A 343 23.33 -2.32 -6.38
N ARG A 344 22.93 -3.01 -7.46
CA ARG A 344 22.07 -2.48 -8.52
C ARG A 344 20.61 -2.53 -8.08
N ILE A 345 19.79 -1.68 -8.67
CA ILE A 345 18.34 -1.83 -8.56
C ILE A 345 17.91 -2.86 -9.60
N ALA A 346 17.44 -4.01 -9.13
CA ALA A 346 16.78 -4.99 -9.97
C ALA A 346 15.30 -4.65 -10.04
N VAL A 347 14.76 -4.60 -11.26
CA VAL A 347 13.33 -4.39 -11.51
C VAL A 347 12.84 -5.44 -12.49
N GLU A 348 11.70 -6.05 -12.21
CA GLU A 348 11.08 -7.01 -13.10
C GLU A 348 10.56 -6.29 -14.36
N SER A 349 11.26 -6.48 -15.49
CA SER A 349 10.90 -5.89 -16.79
C SER A 349 10.04 -6.83 -17.64
N GLY A 350 9.94 -8.10 -17.26
CA GLY A 350 9.04 -9.07 -17.86
C GLY A 350 8.97 -10.35 -17.05
N VAL A 351 8.11 -11.28 -17.47
CA VAL A 351 7.93 -12.58 -16.80
C VAL A 351 9.24 -13.37 -16.80
N ARG A 352 9.97 -13.32 -17.93
CA ARG A 352 11.23 -14.03 -18.17
C ARG A 352 12.47 -13.13 -18.08
N GLU A 353 12.32 -11.86 -17.70
CA GLU A 353 13.41 -10.87 -17.71
C GLU A 353 13.42 -9.98 -16.46
N VAL A 354 14.61 -9.79 -15.90
CA VAL A 354 14.88 -8.79 -14.85
C VAL A 354 15.90 -7.80 -15.39
N THR A 355 15.64 -6.50 -15.21
CA THR A 355 16.59 -5.45 -15.56
C THR A 355 17.38 -5.02 -14.32
N HIS A 356 18.70 -5.13 -14.39
CA HIS A 356 19.64 -4.63 -13.39
C HIS A 356 20.11 -3.23 -13.77
N VAL A 357 19.68 -2.24 -13.01
CA VAL A 357 19.97 -0.83 -13.20
C VAL A 357 21.09 -0.42 -12.26
N ASP A 358 22.25 -0.08 -12.82
CA ASP A 358 23.34 0.53 -12.06
C ASP A 358 22.97 1.99 -11.75
N THR A 359 23.07 2.35 -10.47
CA THR A 359 22.82 3.70 -9.97
C THR A 359 24.02 4.26 -9.22
N ARG A 360 25.18 3.59 -9.29
CA ARG A 360 26.39 4.04 -8.61
C ARG A 360 26.88 5.35 -9.22
N PHE A 361 26.93 6.41 -8.41
CA PHE A 361 27.35 7.77 -8.80
C PHE A 361 26.61 8.36 -10.02
N GLY A 362 25.45 7.81 -10.36
CA GLY A 362 24.63 8.28 -11.47
C GLY A 362 23.16 7.98 -11.26
N PHE A 363 22.31 8.82 -11.84
CA PHE A 363 20.87 8.70 -11.76
C PHE A 363 20.33 7.78 -12.85
N ALA A 364 19.41 6.91 -12.44
CA ALA A 364 18.53 6.18 -13.35
C ALA A 364 17.07 6.39 -12.94
N LYS A 365 16.18 6.32 -13.93
CA LYS A 365 14.73 6.48 -13.71
C LYS A 365 14.04 5.12 -13.84
N VAL A 366 13.50 4.64 -12.73
CA VAL A 366 12.92 3.31 -12.58
C VAL A 366 11.48 3.44 -12.14
N ASP A 367 10.60 2.62 -12.71
CA ASP A 367 9.20 2.60 -12.30
C ASP A 367 8.98 1.62 -11.14
N GLY A 368 8.94 2.16 -9.92
CA GLY A 368 8.71 1.38 -8.68
C GLY A 368 7.35 0.70 -8.59
N ARG A 369 6.44 0.94 -9.55
CA ARG A 369 5.16 0.23 -9.67
C ARG A 369 5.32 -1.20 -10.21
N PHE A 370 6.54 -1.56 -10.63
CA PHE A 370 6.96 -2.94 -10.89
C PHE A 370 7.71 -3.52 -9.68
N PRO A 371 7.71 -4.85 -9.48
CA PRO A 371 8.50 -5.49 -8.46
C PRO A 371 9.98 -5.09 -8.60
N HIS A 372 10.56 -4.59 -7.52
CA HIS A 372 11.95 -4.17 -7.51
C HIS A 372 12.64 -4.40 -6.16
N TRP A 373 13.96 -4.55 -6.20
CA TRP A 373 14.83 -4.79 -5.05
C TRP A 373 16.25 -4.30 -5.32
N VAL A 374 17.11 -4.36 -4.30
CA VAL A 374 18.55 -4.13 -4.46
C VAL A 374 19.25 -5.49 -4.53
N THR A 375 20.02 -5.73 -5.59
CA THR A 375 20.83 -6.95 -5.73
C THR A 375 21.88 -7.02 -4.62
N PRO A 376 22.32 -8.21 -4.18
CA PRO A 376 23.37 -8.34 -3.17
C PRO A 376 24.62 -7.51 -3.47
N TYR A 377 25.29 -7.10 -2.40
CA TYR A 377 26.54 -6.35 -2.46
C TYR A 377 27.29 -6.46 -1.15
N ASP A 378 28.59 -6.18 -1.25
CA ASP A 378 29.51 -6.03 -0.14
C ASP A 378 29.95 -4.58 -0.03
N GLY A 379 30.20 -4.13 1.20
CA GLY A 379 30.65 -2.77 1.49
C GLY A 379 29.54 -1.82 1.94
N GLU A 380 29.82 -0.53 1.86
CA GLU A 380 28.96 0.56 2.34
C GLU A 380 28.17 1.14 1.17
N ARG A 381 26.84 1.08 1.26
CA ARG A 381 25.97 1.59 0.20
C ARG A 381 24.87 2.45 0.76
N PHE A 382 24.76 3.66 0.24
CA PHE A 382 23.65 4.57 0.47
C PHE A 382 22.78 4.67 -0.76
N SER A 383 21.46 4.74 -0.58
CA SER A 383 20.51 5.00 -1.67
C SER A 383 19.72 6.27 -1.39
N LEU A 384 19.54 7.07 -2.43
CA LEU A 384 18.61 8.19 -2.46
C LEU A 384 17.54 7.89 -3.52
N ILE A 385 16.28 7.82 -3.08
CA ILE A 385 15.13 7.52 -3.95
C ILE A 385 14.17 8.70 -3.92
N TYR A 386 13.96 9.33 -5.08
CA TYR A 386 13.13 10.52 -5.26
C TYR A 386 11.84 10.12 -5.99
N TYR A 387 10.73 10.10 -5.27
CA TYR A 387 9.47 9.54 -5.76
C TYR A 387 8.31 10.52 -5.59
N THR A 388 7.26 10.25 -6.36
CA THR A 388 6.07 11.08 -6.44
C THR A 388 4.85 10.25 -6.11
N THR A 389 4.09 10.69 -5.10
CA THR A 389 2.85 10.03 -4.63
C THR A 389 1.60 10.86 -4.87
N GLU A 390 1.75 12.03 -5.50
CA GLU A 390 0.68 13.01 -5.69
C GLU A 390 0.74 13.63 -7.09
N GLY A 391 -0.36 14.24 -7.53
CA GLY A 391 -0.50 14.77 -8.89
C GLY A 391 -1.10 13.76 -9.86
N ALA A 392 -1.09 14.10 -11.15
CA ALA A 392 -1.61 13.23 -12.20
C ALA A 392 -0.76 11.97 -12.34
N SER A 393 -1.40 10.80 -12.39
CA SER A 393 -0.66 9.56 -12.57
C SER A 393 -0.11 9.47 -13.99
N VAL A 394 1.20 9.24 -14.09
CA VAL A 394 1.88 8.99 -15.35
C VAL A 394 1.53 7.57 -15.80
N PRO A 395 1.08 7.35 -17.05
CA PRO A 395 0.81 6.01 -17.56
C PRO A 395 2.00 5.06 -17.36
N VAL A 396 1.72 3.80 -17.03
CA VAL A 396 2.74 2.76 -16.89
C VAL A 396 3.18 2.34 -18.29
N ALA A 397 4.41 2.64 -18.66
CA ALA A 397 4.97 2.33 -20.00
C ALA A 397 6.04 1.22 -19.96
N GLY A 398 6.82 1.12 -18.88
CA GLY A 398 7.85 0.11 -18.71
C GLY A 398 8.59 0.24 -17.37
N ALA A 399 9.28 -0.83 -16.97
CA ALA A 399 9.99 -0.93 -15.70
C ALA A 399 11.18 0.03 -15.58
N VAL A 400 11.89 0.28 -16.68
CA VAL A 400 13.00 1.24 -16.75
C VAL A 400 12.65 2.31 -17.77
N VAL A 401 12.67 3.56 -17.32
CA VAL A 401 12.23 4.72 -18.11
C VAL A 401 13.43 5.47 -18.68
N GLU A 402 14.53 5.54 -17.92
CA GLU A 402 15.76 6.16 -18.39
C GLU A 402 16.99 5.36 -17.96
N GLY A 403 17.83 5.03 -18.94
CA GLY A 403 19.02 4.20 -18.77
C GLY A 403 19.56 3.71 -20.11
N ALA A 404 20.89 3.62 -20.25
CA ALA A 404 21.52 3.09 -21.46
C ALA A 404 21.74 1.58 -21.32
N VAL A 405 21.27 0.80 -22.30
CA VAL A 405 21.54 -0.63 -22.35
C VAL A 405 23.04 -0.83 -22.49
N VAL A 406 23.56 -1.72 -21.66
CA VAL A 406 24.91 -2.22 -21.79
C VAL A 406 24.73 -3.61 -22.37
N ASP A 407 24.89 -3.74 -23.69
CA ASP A 407 24.82 -5.06 -24.33
C ASP A 407 25.80 -6.00 -23.61
N GLY A 408 25.30 -7.20 -23.33
CA GLY A 408 26.05 -8.28 -22.68
C GLY A 408 26.72 -9.17 -23.71
#